data_AF-A0A0S8FGA0-F1
#
_entry.id   AF-A0A0S8FGA0-F1
#
_cell.length_a   1.000
_cell.length_b   1.000
_cell.length_c   1.000
_cell.angle_alpha   90.00
_cell.angle_beta   90.00
_cell.angle_gamma   90.00
#
_symmetry.space_group_name_H-M   'P 1'
#
loop_
_entity.id
_entity.type
_entity.pdbx_description
1 polymer ?
#
loop_
_entity_poly.entity_id
_entity_poly.type
_entity_poly.pdbx_seq_one_letter_code
_entity_poly.pdbx_strand_id
1 'polypeptide(L)'
;MVLNFEGGAVGTHEGSQVSPVPVYERAAIGTEGGLQTTDWGNGLCYAARGQKTAPVELDAPFDLRGHFLDCIEEGIPCVADVEWGRKVMCVAEAVLASARTGQVQHLMP
;
A
#
# COMPACT_ATOMS: atom_id res chain seq x y z
N MET A 1 6.34 -4.38 -10.53
CA MET A 1 6.23 -3.00 -11.05
C MET A 1 6.97 -2.04 -10.12
N VAL A 2 7.50 -0.93 -10.64
CA VAL A 2 8.20 0.11 -9.86
C VAL A 2 7.45 1.43 -10.02
N LEU A 3 7.23 2.15 -8.92
CA LEU A 3 6.48 3.40 -8.84
C LEU A 3 7.37 4.48 -8.22
N ASN A 4 7.39 5.68 -8.80
CA ASN A 4 8.02 6.86 -8.20
C ASN A 4 6.94 7.75 -7.61
N PHE A 5 7.12 8.19 -6.37
CA PHE A 5 6.19 9.07 -5.67
C PHE A 5 6.73 10.50 -5.65
N GLU A 6 5.82 11.49 -5.55
CA GLU A 6 6.16 12.91 -5.55
C GLU A 6 7.18 13.30 -4.46
N GLY A 7 7.10 12.65 -3.29
CA GLY A 7 8.06 12.84 -2.19
C GLY A 7 9.44 12.20 -2.39
N GLY A 8 9.76 11.69 -3.59
CA GLY A 8 11.02 11.03 -3.91
C GLY A 8 11.12 9.58 -3.43
N ALA A 9 10.08 9.05 -2.79
CA ALA A 9 10.00 7.63 -2.45
C ALA A 9 9.86 6.78 -3.72
N VAL A 10 10.40 5.56 -3.66
CA VAL A 10 10.26 4.56 -4.72
C VAL A 10 9.62 3.32 -4.13
N GLY A 11 8.58 2.83 -4.78
CA GLY A 11 7.87 1.62 -4.37
C GLY A 11 7.99 0.51 -5.38
N THR A 12 8.07 -0.72 -4.90
CA THR A 12 7.93 -1.92 -5.71
C THR A 12 6.62 -2.61 -5.34
N HIS A 13 5.83 -2.96 -6.34
CA HIS A 13 4.66 -3.80 -6.15
C HIS A 13 4.80 -5.06 -7.01
N GLU A 14 4.65 -6.21 -6.39
CA GLU A 14 4.63 -7.50 -7.05
C GLU A 14 3.32 -8.22 -6.70
N GLY A 15 2.75 -8.91 -7.67
CA GLY A 15 1.52 -9.66 -7.49
C GLY A 15 1.41 -10.70 -8.60
N SER A 16 1.00 -11.90 -8.23
CA SER A 16 0.81 -13.00 -9.16
C SER A 16 -0.44 -13.77 -8.79
N GLN A 17 -1.34 -13.94 -9.76
CA GLN A 17 -2.53 -14.80 -9.61
C GLN A 17 -2.19 -16.28 -9.72
N VAL A 18 -1.00 -16.62 -10.23
CA VAL A 18 -0.55 -18.01 -10.41
C VAL A 18 0.41 -18.45 -9.30
N SER A 19 0.65 -17.60 -8.29
CA SER A 19 1.48 -17.99 -7.16
C SER A 19 0.80 -19.12 -6.38
N PRO A 20 1.48 -20.25 -6.12
CA PRO A 20 0.92 -21.34 -5.34
C PRO A 20 0.80 -21.00 -3.84
N VAL A 21 1.51 -19.95 -3.38
CA VAL A 21 1.50 -19.50 -1.99
C VAL A 21 1.09 -18.03 -1.96
N PRO A 22 0.04 -17.66 -1.21
CA PRO A 22 -0.30 -16.28 -0.99
C PRO A 22 0.71 -15.64 -0.03
N VAL A 23 1.40 -14.59 -0.49
CA VAL A 23 2.34 -13.82 0.32
C VAL A 23 1.88 -12.37 0.29
N TYR A 24 1.56 -11.82 1.47
CA TYR A 24 1.08 -10.44 1.64
C TYR A 24 2.09 -9.63 2.46
N GLU A 25 3.30 -9.54 1.95
CA GLU A 25 4.36 -8.76 2.58
C GLU A 25 4.33 -7.31 2.11
N ARG A 26 4.53 -6.40 3.06
CA ARG A 26 4.67 -4.96 2.84
C ARG A 26 5.87 -4.50 3.65
N ALA A 27 6.63 -3.58 3.09
CA ALA A 27 7.73 -2.95 3.80
C ALA A 27 7.82 -1.46 3.44
N ALA A 28 8.27 -0.67 4.40
CA ALA A 28 8.59 0.74 4.22
C ALA A 28 9.94 1.02 4.86
N ILE A 29 10.82 1.70 4.12
CA ILE A 29 12.17 2.05 4.61
C ILE A 29 12.29 3.56 4.51
N GLY A 30 12.55 4.20 5.65
CA GLY A 30 12.80 5.63 5.78
C GLY A 30 14.23 5.93 6.22
N THR A 31 14.50 7.20 6.50
CA THR A 31 15.84 7.66 6.91
C THR A 31 16.25 7.18 8.31
N GLU A 32 15.27 6.98 9.20
CA GLU A 32 15.49 6.64 10.61
C GLU A 32 15.23 5.17 10.94
N GLY A 33 14.67 4.40 10.01
CA GLY A 33 14.33 3.00 10.25
C GLY A 33 13.52 2.38 9.13
N GLY A 34 13.14 1.13 9.36
CA GLY A 34 12.32 0.34 8.44
C GLY A 34 11.24 -0.46 9.17
N LEU A 35 10.15 -0.70 8.46
CA LEU A 35 9.01 -1.47 8.89
C LEU A 35 8.80 -2.59 7.87
N GLN A 36 8.46 -3.79 8.34
CA GLN A 36 8.01 -4.87 7.46
C GLN A 36 6.92 -5.67 8.15
N THR A 37 5.93 -6.09 7.38
CA THR A 37 4.92 -7.03 7.87
C THR A 37 5.49 -8.44 7.92
N THR A 38 5.07 -9.24 8.90
CA THR A 38 5.39 -10.67 9.03
C THR A 38 4.12 -11.51 9.00
N ASP A 39 4.25 -12.83 9.03
CA ASP A 39 3.14 -13.77 9.25
C ASP A 39 1.95 -13.55 8.31
N TRP A 40 2.25 -13.43 7.01
CA TRP A 40 1.28 -13.15 5.95
C TRP A 40 0.50 -11.84 6.11
N GLY A 41 1.14 -10.83 6.73
CA GLY A 41 0.54 -9.52 6.95
C GLY A 41 -0.10 -9.33 8.33
N ASN A 42 -0.07 -10.35 9.19
CA ASN A 42 -0.67 -10.31 10.52
C ASN A 42 0.29 -9.83 11.63
N GLY A 43 1.57 -9.68 11.32
CA GLY A 43 2.56 -9.11 12.23
C GLY A 43 3.24 -7.88 11.63
N LEU A 44 3.87 -7.08 12.48
CA LEU A 44 4.70 -5.95 12.09
C LEU A 44 6.01 -5.97 12.87
N CYS A 45 7.11 -5.76 12.16
CA CYS A 45 8.44 -5.62 12.71
C CYS A 45 8.99 -4.24 12.38
N TYR A 46 9.65 -3.61 13.35
CA TYR A 46 10.34 -2.34 13.18
C TYR A 46 11.81 -2.47 13.53
N ALA A 47 12.66 -1.80 12.76
CA ALA A 47 14.08 -1.63 13.07
C ALA A 47 14.45 -0.16 12.94
N ALA A 48 14.79 0.47 14.07
CA ALA A 48 15.43 1.77 14.06
C ALA A 48 16.88 1.67 13.57
N ARG A 49 17.43 2.76 13.04
CA ARG A 49 18.82 2.82 12.57
C ARG A 49 19.81 2.38 13.66
N GLY A 50 20.60 1.36 13.36
CA GLY A 50 21.61 0.82 14.29
C GLY A 50 21.06 -0.05 15.41
N GLN A 51 19.76 -0.35 15.41
CA GLN A 51 19.12 -1.23 16.38
C GLN A 51 18.70 -2.56 15.74
N LYS A 52 18.45 -3.57 16.58
CA LYS A 52 17.89 -4.85 16.12
C LYS A 52 16.41 -4.68 15.82
N THR A 53 15.93 -5.46 14.86
CA THR A 53 14.51 -5.58 14.56
C THR A 53 13.75 -6.11 15.78
N ALA A 54 12.60 -5.52 16.07
CA ALA A 54 11.68 -5.93 17.12
C ALA A 54 10.24 -5.97 16.60
N PRO A 55 9.40 -6.89 17.12
CA PRO A 55 7.98 -6.88 16.83
C PRO A 55 7.32 -5.62 17.38
N VAL A 56 6.31 -5.13 16.68
CA VAL A 56 5.48 -3.98 17.05
C VAL A 56 4.04 -4.46 17.16
N GLU A 57 3.33 -3.96 18.16
CA GLU A 57 1.90 -4.20 18.31
C GLU A 57 1.14 -3.51 17.17
N LEU A 58 0.26 -4.27 16.51
CA LEU A 58 -0.60 -3.74 15.46
C LEU A 58 -1.81 -3.07 16.07
N ASP A 59 -2.24 -1.97 15.46
CA ASP A 59 -3.56 -1.43 15.71
C ASP A 59 -4.65 -2.44 15.32
N ALA A 60 -5.85 -2.24 15.89
CA ALA A 60 -7.00 -3.04 15.51
C ALA A 60 -7.26 -2.96 13.99
N PRO A 61 -7.64 -4.07 13.33
CA PRO A 61 -7.99 -4.05 11.91
C PRO A 61 -9.08 -3.02 11.62
N PHE A 62 -8.93 -2.31 10.51
CA PHE A 62 -9.92 -1.32 10.08
C PHE A 62 -11.25 -2.02 9.71
N ASP A 63 -12.34 -1.66 10.39
CA ASP A 63 -13.67 -2.19 10.10
C ASP A 63 -14.29 -1.49 8.89
N LEU A 64 -14.10 -2.10 7.72
CA LEU A 64 -14.64 -1.60 6.45
C LEU A 64 -16.18 -1.52 6.45
N ARG A 65 -16.87 -2.43 7.13
CA ARG A 65 -18.34 -2.49 7.10
C ARG A 65 -18.95 -1.49 8.07
N GLY A 66 -18.42 -1.44 9.30
CA GLY A 66 -18.78 -0.42 10.27
C GLY A 66 -18.56 0.97 9.70
N HIS A 67 -17.36 1.26 9.20
CA HIS A 67 -17.04 2.56 8.62
C HIS A 67 -17.98 2.95 7.45
N PHE A 68 -18.37 1.99 6.63
CA PHE A 68 -19.34 2.24 5.55
C PHE A 68 -20.72 2.65 6.08
N LEU A 69 -21.21 1.98 7.12
CA LEU A 69 -22.48 2.33 7.76
C LEU A 69 -22.38 3.70 8.44
N ASP A 70 -21.30 3.96 9.17
CA ASP A 70 -21.03 5.23 9.84
C ASP A 70 -21.05 6.41 8.85
N CYS A 71 -20.51 6.23 7.64
CA CYS A 71 -20.56 7.25 6.59
C CYS A 71 -21.98 7.57 6.12
N ILE A 72 -22.86 6.56 6.05
CA ILE A 72 -24.24 6.70 5.57
C ILE A 72 -25.15 7.23 6.67
N GLU A 73 -25.06 6.66 7.86
CA GLU A 73 -26.00 6.88 8.96
C GLU A 73 -25.62 8.11 9.78
N GLU A 74 -24.32 8.32 10.03
CA GLU A 74 -23.81 9.39 10.89
C GLU A 74 -23.19 10.55 10.09
N GLY A 75 -23.04 10.40 8.77
CA GLY A 75 -22.44 11.41 7.90
C GLY A 75 -20.93 11.59 8.11
N ILE A 76 -20.26 10.57 8.64
CA ILE A 76 -18.80 10.57 8.81
C ILE A 76 -18.11 10.60 7.43
N PRO A 77 -17.00 11.34 7.24
CA PRO A 77 -16.28 11.33 5.98
C PRO A 77 -15.71 9.94 5.61
N CYS A 78 -15.87 9.56 4.34
CA CYS A 78 -15.24 8.36 3.79
C CYS A 78 -13.70 8.50 3.79
N VAL A 79 -12.99 7.49 4.30
CA VAL A 79 -11.51 7.43 4.25
C VAL A 79 -11.01 7.30 2.80
N ALA A 80 -11.77 6.60 1.95
CA ALA A 80 -11.49 6.44 0.54
C ALA A 80 -12.79 6.56 -0.25
N ASP A 81 -13.00 7.73 -0.86
CA ASP A 81 -14.18 8.02 -1.67
C ASP A 81 -13.98 7.61 -3.15
N VAL A 82 -14.96 7.97 -3.99
CA VAL A 82 -14.91 7.67 -5.43
C VAL A 82 -13.72 8.35 -6.11
N GLU A 83 -13.37 9.57 -5.72
CA GLU A 83 -12.24 10.29 -6.29
C GLU A 83 -10.91 9.63 -5.91
N TRP A 84 -10.79 9.11 -4.68
CA TRP A 84 -9.67 8.27 -4.28
C TRP A 84 -9.58 7.01 -5.14
N GLY A 85 -10.71 6.32 -5.34
CA GLY A 85 -10.79 5.13 -6.21
C GLY A 85 -10.32 5.42 -7.64
N ARG A 86 -10.72 6.57 -8.20
CA ARG A 86 -10.30 6.98 -9.55
C ARG A 86 -8.78 7.17 -9.64
N LYS A 87 -8.14 7.77 -8.64
CA LYS A 87 -6.68 7.92 -8.60
C LYS A 87 -5.97 6.56 -8.63
N VAL A 88 -6.47 5.58 -7.86
CA VAL A 88 -5.91 4.21 -7.86
C VAL A 88 -6.06 3.56 -9.24
N MET A 89 -7.21 3.72 -9.89
CA MET A 89 -7.44 3.18 -11.23
C MET A 89 -6.51 3.80 -12.28
N CYS A 90 -6.26 5.11 -12.21
CA CYS A 90 -5.30 5.78 -13.11
C CYS A 90 -3.89 5.19 -12.99
N VAL A 91 -3.44 4.84 -11.78
CA VAL A 91 -2.15 4.15 -11.58
C VAL A 91 -2.17 2.78 -12.26
N ALA A 92 -3.24 1.99 -12.08
CA ALA A 92 -3.35 0.68 -12.69
C ALA A 92 -3.32 0.75 -14.23
N GLU A 93 -4.05 1.69 -14.82
CA GLU A 93 -4.04 1.93 -16.28
C GLU A 93 -2.65 2.32 -16.79
N ALA A 94 -1.95 3.19 -16.08
CA ALA A 94 -0.58 3.59 -16.41
C ALA A 94 0.39 2.40 -16.32
N VAL A 95 0.25 1.51 -15.33
CA VAL A 95 1.05 0.29 -15.23
C VAL A 95 0.84 -0.61 -16.45
N LEU A 96 -0.42 -0.78 -16.89
CA LEU A 96 -0.73 -1.56 -18.09
C LEU A 96 -0.17 -0.91 -19.36
N ALA A 97 -0.26 0.41 -19.48
CA ALA A 97 0.34 1.16 -20.59
C ALA A 97 1.87 1.04 -20.60
N SER A 98 2.51 1.09 -19.43
CA SER A 98 3.95 0.88 -19.27
C SER A 98 4.36 -0.53 -19.72
N ALA A 99 3.64 -1.56 -19.27
CA ALA A 99 3.90 -2.95 -19.65
C ALA A 99 3.80 -3.18 -21.17
N ARG A 100 2.86 -2.50 -21.84
CA ARG A 100 2.70 -2.56 -23.30
C ARG A 100 3.82 -1.87 -24.08
N THR A 101 4.39 -0.80 -23.54
CA THR A 101 5.32 0.08 -24.26
C THR A 101 6.77 -0.09 -23.84
N GLY A 102 7.01 -0.70 -22.68
CA GLY A 102 8.32 -0.73 -22.02
C GLY A 102 8.80 0.64 -21.54
N GLN A 103 7.94 1.66 -21.54
CA GLN A 103 8.29 3.04 -21.18
C GLN A 103 7.69 3.44 -19.83
N VAL A 104 8.38 4.31 -19.11
CA VAL A 104 7.84 4.97 -17.91
C VAL A 104 6.62 5.80 -18.31
N GLN A 105 5.54 5.69 -17.52
CA GLN A 105 4.34 6.49 -17.71
C GLN A 105 4.28 7.59 -16.64
N HIS A 106 3.91 8.78 -17.07
CA HIS A 106 3.67 9.91 -16.18
C HIS A 106 2.18 10.05 -15.95
N LEU A 107 1.78 10.05 -14.68
CA LEU A 107 0.40 10.34 -14.31
C LEU A 107 0.17 11.84 -14.49
N MET A 108 -0.89 12.22 -15.20
CA MET A 108 -1.30 13.62 -15.25
C MET A 108 -1.89 14.00 -13.87
N PRO A 109 -1.63 15.22 -13.38
CA PRO A 109 -2.19 15.71 -12.13
C PRO A 109 -3.73 15.80 -12.14
#